data_AF-A0A7G6KN57-F1
#
_entry.id   AF-A0A7G6KN57-F1
#
_cell.length_a   1.000
_cell.length_b   1.000
_cell.length_c   1.000
_cell.angle_alpha   90.00
_cell.angle_beta   90.00
_cell.angle_gamma   90.00
#
_symmetry.space_group_name_H-M   'P 1'
#
loop_
_entity.id
_entity.type
_entity.pdbx_description
1 polymer ?
#
loop_
_entity_poly.entity_id
_entity_poly.type
_entity_poly.pdbx_seq_one_letter_code
_entity_poly.pdbx_strand_id
1 'polypeptide(L)' 'MRILYLLFAVLLFVLQAAPGQPSRSCLDRGGRCIRYNTCHPNLIINARCPHQTVCCRRR' A
#
# COMPACT_ATOMS: atom_id res chain seq x y z
N MET A 1 -16.95 -34.12 4.85
CA MET A 1 -17.38 -33.11 3.86
C MET A 1 -17.41 -31.66 4.38
N ARG A 2 -17.93 -31.35 5.59
CA ARG A 2 -18.01 -29.95 6.10
C ARG A 2 -16.67 -29.28 6.45
N ILE A 3 -15.68 -30.07 6.89
CA ILE A 3 -14.37 -29.55 7.35
C ILE A 3 -13.54 -28.93 6.22
N LEU A 4 -13.70 -29.43 4.98
CA LEU A 4 -12.94 -28.94 3.82
C LEU A 4 -13.25 -27.46 3.52
N TYR A 5 -14.52 -27.07 3.65
CA TYR A 5 -14.98 -25.71 3.41
C TYR A 5 -14.45 -24.71 4.46
N LEU A 6 -14.30 -25.16 5.71
CA LEU A 6 -13.73 -24.33 6.78
C LEU A 6 -12.24 -24.06 6.54
N LEU A 7 -11.47 -25.07 6.12
CA LEU A 7 -10.06 -24.90 5.78
C LEU A 7 -9.86 -23.93 4.60
N PHE A 8 -10.72 -24.02 3.58
CA PHE A 8 -10.68 -23.11 2.44
C PHE A 8 -11.00 -21.67 2.84
N ALA A 9 -12.00 -21.46 3.70
CA ALA A 9 -12.35 -20.13 4.22
C ALA A 9 -11.20 -19.49 5.02
N VAL A 10 -10.54 -20.27 5.88
CA VAL A 10 -9.36 -19.81 6.64
C VAL A 10 -8.21 -19.43 5.70
N LEU A 11 -7.94 -20.24 4.68
CA LEU A 11 -6.89 -19.98 3.69
C LEU A 11 -7.13 -18.65 2.95
N LEU A 12 -8.38 -18.39 2.53
CA LEU A 12 -8.76 -17.14 1.87
C LEU A 12 -8.63 -15.93 2.79
N PHE A 13 -8.97 -16.09 4.07
CA PHE A 13 -8.87 -15.02 5.06
C PHE A 13 -7.41 -14.61 5.29
N VAL A 14 -6.48 -15.58 5.32
CA VAL A 14 -5.04 -15.32 5.40
C VAL A 14 -4.52 -14.62 4.14
N LEU A 15 -5.06 -14.94 2.96
CA LEU A 15 -4.65 -14.30 1.70
C LEU A 15 -5.03 -12.80 1.61
N GLN A 16 -6.12 -12.39 2.25
CA GLN A 16 -6.56 -10.98 2.27
C GLN A 16 -5.70 -10.09 3.18
N ALA A 17 -4.91 -10.67 4.07
CA ALA A 17 -3.97 -9.94 4.92
C ALA A 17 -2.70 -9.46 4.17
N ALA A 18 -2.68 -9.53 2.83
CA ALA A 18 -1.60 -8.96 2.05
C ALA A 18 -1.49 -7.45 2.33
N PRO A 19 -0.34 -6.96 2.83
CA PRO A 19 -0.16 -5.56 3.13
C PRO A 19 -0.39 -4.74 1.86
N GLY A 20 -1.17 -3.66 1.98
CA GLY A 20 -1.55 -2.80 0.86
C GLY A 20 -0.33 -2.48 0.00
N GLN A 21 -0.36 -2.95 -1.26
CA GLN A 21 0.79 -2.87 -2.15
C GLN A 21 1.33 -1.43 -2.18
N PRO A 22 2.65 -1.23 -2.03
CA PRO A 22 3.25 0.08 -2.23
C PRO A 22 2.88 0.52 -3.65
N SER A 23 2.40 1.75 -3.77
CA SER A 23 1.92 2.23 -5.06
C SER A 23 3.07 2.28 -6.06
N ARG A 24 3.06 1.35 -7.02
CA ARG A 24 4.03 1.28 -8.11
C ARG A 24 4.19 2.62 -8.80
N SER A 25 3.07 3.33 -9.02
CA SER A 25 3.07 4.68 -9.60
C SER A 25 3.92 5.70 -8.85
N CYS A 26 4.05 5.58 -7.53
CA CYS A 26 4.92 6.45 -6.73
C CYS A 26 6.40 6.05 -6.88
N LEU A 27 6.67 4.74 -6.85
CA LEU A 27 8.02 4.18 -6.98
C LEU A 27 8.61 4.47 -8.36
N ASP A 28 7.83 4.28 -9.43
CA ASP A 28 8.22 4.52 -10.83
C ASP A 28 8.61 5.98 -11.08
N ARG A 29 8.07 6.91 -10.28
CA ARG A 29 8.40 8.35 -10.32
C ARG A 29 9.58 8.72 -9.41
N GLY A 30 10.27 7.74 -8.82
CA GLY A 30 11.37 7.94 -7.89
C GLY A 30 10.94 8.45 -6.52
N GLY A 31 9.66 8.26 -6.16
CA GLY A 31 9.09 8.68 -4.89
C GLY A 31 8.89 7.52 -3.91
N ARG A 32 8.52 7.86 -2.67
CA ARG A 32 8.12 6.89 -1.64
C ARG A 32 6.87 7.38 -0.91
N CYS A 33 5.98 6.46 -0.56
CA CYS A 33 4.80 6.76 0.24
C CYS A 33 5.24 7.02 1.70
N ILE A 34 5.12 8.26 2.16
CA ILE A 34 5.43 8.67 3.54
C ILE A 34 4.29 9.49 4.11
N ARG A 35 4.27 9.72 5.42
CA ARG A 35 3.24 10.55 6.05
C ARG A 35 3.28 11.97 5.48
N TYR A 36 2.11 12.57 5.30
CA TYR A 36 1.99 13.93 4.75
C TYR A 36 2.86 14.95 5.50
N ASN A 37 2.92 14.85 6.83
CA ASN A 37 3.70 15.75 7.67
C ASN A 37 5.23 15.62 7.54
N THR A 38 5.74 14.55 6.91
CA THR A 38 7.18 14.35 6.72
C THR A 38 7.65 14.67 5.31
N CYS A 39 6.74 14.92 4.37
CA CYS A 39 7.08 15.35 3.02
C CYS A 39 7.04 16.88 2.91
N HIS A 40 8.07 17.45 2.28
CA HIS A 40 8.02 18.87 1.92
C HIS A 40 6.91 19.08 0.86
N PRO A 41 6.03 20.09 0.99
CA PRO A 41 4.89 20.28 0.07
C PRO A 41 5.27 20.26 -1.41
N ASN A 42 6.39 20.89 -1.77
CA ASN A 42 6.92 20.95 -3.15
C ASN A 42 7.44 19.62 -3.71
N LEU A 43 7.57 18.58 -2.87
CA LEU A 43 8.03 17.25 -3.27
C LEU A 43 6.88 16.23 -3.36
N ILE A 44 5.65 16.65 -3.06
CA ILE A 44 4.47 15.81 -3.13
C ILE A 44 4.10 15.59 -4.60
N ILE A 45 4.05 14.32 -5.00
CA ILE A 45 3.62 13.89 -6.32
C ILE A 45 2.17 13.41 -6.20
N ASN A 46 1.35 13.78 -7.18
CA ASN A 46 0.02 13.20 -7.32
C ASN A 46 0.10 11.74 -7.79
N ALA A 47 0.33 10.83 -6.84
CA ALA A 47 0.32 9.39 -7.03
C ALA A 47 -0.41 8.75 -5.84
N ARG A 48 -1.18 7.69 -6.11
CA ARG A 48 -1.95 7.00 -5.07
C ARG A 48 -0.97 6.45 -4.04
N CYS A 49 -1.28 6.49 -2.75
CA CYS A 49 -0.50 5.82 -1.71
C CYS A 49 -1.48 5.23 -0.68
N PRO A 50 -1.17 4.05 -0.10
CA PRO A 50 -2.04 3.43 0.89
C PRO A 50 -1.99 4.18 2.23
N HIS A 51 -3.01 4.01 3.09
CA HIS A 51 -3.01 4.43 4.50
C HIS A 51 -2.63 5.90 4.78
N GLN A 52 -3.40 6.87 4.29
CA GLN A 52 -3.20 8.32 4.57
C GLN A 52 -1.75 8.83 4.34
N THR A 53 -0.98 8.16 3.48
CA THR A 53 0.36 8.59 3.08
C THR A 53 0.30 9.30 1.72
N VAL A 54 1.31 10.13 1.45
CA VAL A 54 1.49 10.81 0.18
C VAL A 54 2.77 10.36 -0.49
N CYS A 55 2.77 10.39 -1.82
CA CYS A 55 3.97 10.10 -2.58
C CYS A 55 4.94 11.28 -2.50
N CYS A 56 6.09 11.08 -1.87
CA CYS A 56 7.12 12.10 -1.72
C CYS A 56 8.36 11.77 -2.53
N ARG A 57 8.78 12.68 -3.40
CA ARG A 57 10.04 12.56 -4.13
C ARG A 57 11.21 12.96 -3.24
N ARG A 58 12.34 12.26 -3.32
CA ARG A 58 13.60 12.81 -2.79
C ARG A 58 14.07 13.92 -3.73
N ARG A 59 14.51 15.04 -3.15
CA ARG A 59 15.12 16.17 -3.88
C ARG A 59 16.43 15.74 -4.51
#